data_AF-E2SI30-F1
#
_entry.id   AF-E2SI30-F1
#
_cell.length_a   1.000
_cell.length_b   1.000
_cell.length_c   1.000
_cell.angle_alpha   90.00
_cell.angle_beta   90.00
_cell.angle_gamma   90.00
#
_symmetry.space_group_name_H-M   'P 1'
#
loop_
_entity.id
_entity.type
_entity.pdbx_description
1 polymer ?
#
loop_
_entity_poly.entity_id
_entity_poly.type
_entity_poly.pdbx_seq_one_letter_code
_entity_poly.pdbx_strand_id
1 'polypeptide(L)'
;MLQEEGWKQLKQFCDYSIFIKAEEDMLKERLIERKIKGGLTRRKAEEFYEHSDGRNVQRVLQYSMPADLTLRLSKDLKFCKEETK
;
A
#
# COMPACT_ATOMS: atom_id res chain seq x y z
N MET A 1 -5.37 -4.37 7.53
CA MET A 1 -6.63 -4.90 6.92
C MET A 1 -7.55 -3.74 6.61
N LEU A 2 -8.48 -3.87 5.67
CA LEU A 2 -9.42 -2.79 5.31
C LEU A 2 -10.62 -2.73 6.29
N GLN A 3 -11.21 -1.55 6.43
CA GLN A 3 -12.40 -1.29 7.26
C GLN A 3 -13.68 -1.87 6.68
N GLU A 4 -13.66 -2.27 5.40
CA GLU A 4 -14.81 -2.78 4.66
C GLU A 4 -15.24 -4.18 5.13
N GLU A 5 -16.53 -4.48 4.95
CA GLU A 5 -17.09 -5.79 5.26
C GLU A 5 -16.38 -6.92 4.48
N GLY A 6 -16.32 -8.09 5.09
CA GLY A 6 -15.43 -9.18 4.68
C GLY A 6 -13.99 -9.00 5.17
N TRP A 7 -13.34 -7.86 4.88
CA TRP A 7 -11.97 -7.60 5.34
C TRP A 7 -11.89 -7.33 6.84
N LYS A 8 -12.84 -6.55 7.37
CA LYS A 8 -12.93 -6.24 8.79
C LYS A 8 -13.04 -7.49 9.67
N GLN A 9 -13.76 -8.48 9.17
CA GLN A 9 -14.01 -9.74 9.87
C GLN A 9 -12.74 -10.57 10.06
N LEU A 10 -11.70 -10.35 9.24
CA LEU A 10 -10.40 -11.01 9.38
C LEU A 10 -9.65 -10.58 10.65
N LYS A 11 -9.96 -9.41 11.24
CA LYS A 11 -9.25 -8.93 12.44
C LYS A 11 -9.38 -9.86 13.63
N GLN A 12 -10.49 -10.59 13.77
CA GLN A 12 -10.69 -11.55 14.86
C GLN A 12 -9.70 -12.73 14.80
N PHE A 13 -9.15 -13.03 13.62
CA PHE A 13 -8.20 -14.13 13.41
C PHE A 13 -6.74 -13.65 13.36
N CYS A 14 -6.49 -12.36 13.61
CA CYS A 14 -5.20 -11.73 13.46
C CYS A 14 -4.71 -11.21 14.81
N ASP A 15 -3.89 -12.03 15.49
CA ASP A 15 -3.32 -11.70 16.80
C ASP A 15 -2.45 -10.44 16.76
N TYR A 16 -1.76 -10.23 15.62
CA TYR A 16 -0.88 -9.09 15.42
C TYR A 16 -0.84 -8.68 13.96
N SER A 17 -0.93 -7.38 13.71
CA SER A 17 -0.95 -6.77 12.39
C SER A 17 0.09 -5.67 12.26
N ILE A 18 0.81 -5.67 11.13
CA ILE A 18 1.78 -4.64 10.77
C ILE A 18 1.27 -3.93 9.51
N PHE A 19 1.22 -2.60 9.55
CA PHE A 19 0.95 -1.78 8.37
C PHE A 19 2.24 -1.13 7.88
N ILE A 20 2.61 -1.40 6.63
CA ILE A 20 3.76 -0.76 5.98
C ILE A 20 3.26 0.39 5.13
N LYS A 21 3.55 1.61 5.56
CA LYS A 21 3.14 2.85 4.91
C LYS A 21 4.29 3.42 4.09
N ALA A 22 3.97 3.95 2.91
CA ALA A 22 4.88 4.73 2.08
C ALA A 22 4.10 5.85 1.41
N GLU A 23 4.79 6.89 0.96
CA GLU A 23 4.18 7.98 0.21
C GLU A 23 3.62 7.48 -1.14
N GLU A 24 2.46 7.98 -1.56
CA GLU A 24 1.77 7.54 -2.77
C GLU A 24 2.65 7.68 -4.01
N ASP A 25 3.37 8.79 -4.16
CA ASP A 25 4.27 9.02 -5.29
C ASP A 25 5.41 7.99 -5.37
N MET A 26 5.92 7.55 -4.22
CA MET A 26 6.93 6.49 -4.18
C MET A 26 6.35 5.14 -4.60
N LEU A 27 5.10 4.86 -4.21
CA LEU A 27 4.40 3.64 -4.60
C LEU A 27 4.11 3.65 -6.11
N LYS A 28 3.65 4.78 -6.65
CA LYS A 28 3.33 4.96 -8.07
C LYS A 28 4.48 4.56 -8.97
N GLU A 29 5.65 5.17 -8.79
CA GLU A 29 6.79 4.91 -9.66
C GLU A 29 7.24 3.44 -9.56
N ARG A 30 7.32 2.88 -8.35
CA ARG A 30 7.69 1.47 -8.14
C ARG A 30 6.71 0.50 -8.79
N LEU A 31 5.41 0.79 -8.75
CA LEU A 31 4.37 -0.05 -9.34
C LEU A 31 4.44 -0.01 -10.87
N ILE A 32 4.65 1.18 -11.46
CA ILE A 32 4.84 1.34 -12.90
C ILE A 32 6.12 0.62 -13.35
N GLU A 33 7.25 0.82 -12.68
CA GLU A 33 8.50 0.13 -12.98
C GLU A 33 8.37 -1.39 -12.89
N ARG A 34 7.63 -1.90 -11.90
CA ARG A 34 7.36 -3.33 -11.76
C ARG A 34 6.59 -3.88 -12.96
N LYS A 35 5.61 -3.14 -13.49
CA LYS A 35 4.87 -3.52 -14.69
C LYS A 35 5.74 -3.48 -15.94
N ILE A 36 6.64 -2.51 -16.04
CA ILE A 36 7.63 -2.44 -17.14
C ILE A 36 8.58 -3.63 -17.08
N LYS A 37 9.10 -3.98 -15.89
CA LYS A 37 9.93 -5.18 -15.69
C LYS A 37 9.18 -6.47 -16.03
N GLY A 38 7.85 -6.47 -15.90
CA GLY A 38 6.96 -7.55 -16.33
C GLY A 38 6.61 -7.56 -17.83
N GLY A 39 7.19 -6.67 -18.64
CA GLY A 39 7.03 -6.63 -20.09
C GLY A 39 5.99 -5.65 -20.63
N LEU A 40 5.36 -4.82 -19.79
CA LEU A 40 4.49 -3.74 -20.29
C LEU A 40 5.31 -2.54 -20.78
N THR A 41 4.76 -1.80 -21.74
CA THR A 41 5.29 -0.47 -22.09
C THR A 41 4.96 0.53 -20.98
N ARG A 42 5.71 1.64 -20.90
CA ARG A 42 5.45 2.72 -19.91
C ARG A 42 3.99 3.18 -19.93
N ARG A 43 3.45 3.50 -21.11
CA ARG A 43 2.05 3.91 -21.29
C ARG A 43 1.06 2.89 -20.71
N LYS A 44 1.20 1.60 -21.05
CA LYS A 44 0.31 0.55 -20.54
C LYS A 44 0.45 0.36 -19.02
N ALA A 45 1.65 0.55 -18.48
CA ALA A 45 1.90 0.48 -17.05
C ALA A 45 1.27 1.66 -16.28
N GLU A 46 1.33 2.87 -16.84
CA GLU A 46 0.65 4.06 -16.31
C GLU A 46 -0.88 3.92 -16.36
N GLU A 47 -1.42 3.47 -17.49
CA GLU A 47 -2.85 3.17 -17.63
C GLU A 47 -3.30 2.12 -16.59
N PHE A 48 -2.49 1.07 -16.39
CA PHE A 48 -2.78 0.08 -15.36
C PHE A 48 -2.76 0.68 -13.95
N TYR A 49 -1.82 1.59 -13.67
CA TYR A 49 -1.78 2.27 -12.39
C TYR A 49 -3.07 3.09 -12.17
N GLU A 50 -3.45 3.94 -13.13
CA GLU A 50 -4.64 4.79 -13.00
C GLU A 50 -5.93 3.98 -12.79
N HIS A 51 -6.07 2.87 -13.51
CA HIS A 51 -7.31 2.08 -13.48
C HIS A 51 -7.31 0.98 -12.42
N SER A 52 -6.18 0.60 -11.85
CA SER A 52 -6.10 -0.51 -10.87
C SER A 52 -5.25 -0.15 -9.67
N ASP A 53 -3.93 -0.15 -9.83
CA ASP A 53 -3.01 -0.11 -8.69
C ASP A 53 -3.17 1.18 -7.86
N GLY A 54 -3.34 2.34 -8.50
CA GLY A 54 -3.55 3.63 -7.85
C GLY A 54 -4.82 3.69 -7.01
N ARG A 55 -5.93 3.14 -7.53
CA ARG A 55 -7.18 3.02 -6.76
C ARG A 55 -7.01 2.16 -5.51
N ASN A 56 -6.25 1.06 -5.62
CA ASN A 56 -5.94 0.20 -4.49
C ASN A 56 -4.99 0.88 -3.49
N VAL A 57 -3.99 1.64 -3.95
CA VAL A 57 -3.09 2.42 -3.09
C VAL A 57 -3.90 3.41 -2.24
N GLN A 58 -4.73 4.23 -2.88
CA GLN A 58 -5.57 5.20 -2.19
C GLN A 58 -6.52 4.51 -1.20
N ARG A 59 -7.16 3.42 -1.63
CA ARG A 59 -8.07 2.64 -0.78
C ARG A 59 -7.37 2.10 0.47
N VAL A 60 -6.17 1.53 0.33
CA VAL A 60 -5.40 1.00 1.45
C VAL A 60 -4.90 2.12 2.37
N LEU A 61 -4.43 3.23 1.84
CA LEU A 61 -3.94 4.35 2.64
C LEU A 61 -5.05 5.04 3.44
N GLN A 62 -6.26 5.13 2.90
CA GLN A 62 -7.38 5.85 3.51
C GLN A 62 -8.27 4.95 4.38
N TYR A 63 -8.51 3.70 3.97
CA TYR A 63 -9.53 2.83 4.57
C TYR A 63 -8.95 1.58 5.23
N SER A 64 -7.66 1.59 5.59
CA SER A 64 -7.12 0.57 6.48
C SER A 64 -7.60 0.76 7.91
N MET A 65 -7.84 -0.34 8.61
CA MET A 65 -7.98 -0.36 10.07
C MET A 65 -6.63 -0.07 10.73
N PRO A 66 -6.62 0.49 11.96
CA PRO A 66 -5.41 0.59 12.77
C PRO A 66 -4.71 -0.77 12.88
N ALA A 67 -3.38 -0.75 12.71
CA ALA A 67 -2.52 -1.90 12.93
C ALA A 67 -1.82 -1.78 14.28
N ASP A 68 -1.39 -2.91 14.83
CA ASP A 68 -0.68 -2.98 16.12
C ASP A 68 0.71 -2.32 16.02
N LEU A 69 1.30 -2.33 14.81
CA LEU A 69 2.50 -1.60 14.46
C LEU A 69 2.37 -0.98 13.08
N THR A 70 2.70 0.31 12.97
CA THR A 70 2.89 0.95 11.67
C THR A 70 4.37 1.24 11.43
N LEU A 71 4.87 0.78 10.29
CA LEU A 71 6.21 1.07 9.80
C LEU A 71 6.11 1.99 8.59
N ARG A 72 6.83 3.12 8.61
CA ARG A 72 6.96 4.02 7.48
C ARG A 72 8.23 3.71 6.71
N LEU A 73 8.10 3.42 5.42
CA LEU A 73 9.20 3.28 4.49
C LEU A 73 9.59 4.67 3.95
N SER A 74 10.81 5.10 4.21
CA SER A 74 11.39 6.34 3.72
C SER A 74 11.90 6.21 2.28
N LYS A 75 12.19 7.35 1.64
CA LYS A 75 12.76 7.42 0.28
C LYS A 75 14.12 6.72 0.15
N ASP A 76 14.91 6.66 1.22
CA ASP A 76 16.17 5.92 1.28
C ASP A 76 15.99 4.42 1.62
N LEU A 77 14.75 3.91 1.48
CA LEU A 77 14.38 2.51 1.66
C LEU A 77 14.62 1.96 3.08
N LYS A 78 14.54 2.83 4.09
CA LYS A 78 14.62 2.44 5.50
C LYS A 78 13.23 2.44 6.13
N PHE A 79 13.04 1.54 7.08
CA PHE A 79 11.82 1.50 7.88
C PHE A 79 12.03 2.26 9.19
N CYS A 80 11.10 3.16 9.49
CA CYS A 80 10.98 3.81 10.79
C CYS A 80 9.64 3.44 11.40
N LYS A 81 9.59 3.19 12.70
CA LYS A 81 8.32 3.04 13.41
C LYS A 81 7.57 4.37 13.36
N GLU A 82 6.31 4.34 12.93
CA GLU A 82 5.43 5.51 13.06
C GLU A 82 4.93 5.52 14.50
N GLU A 83 5.35 6.52 15.27
CA GLU A 83 4.86 6.71 16.64
C GLU A 83 3.39 7.10 16.58
N THR A 84 2.56 6.36 17.30
CA THR A 84 1.16 6.70 17.50
C THR A 84 1.13 7.87 18.48
N LYS A 85 0.60 9.01 18.05
CA LYS A 85 0.30 10.12 18.97
C LYS A 85 -0.74 9.70 20.00
#